data_AF-A0A977KY67-F1
#
_entry.id   AF-A0A977KY67-F1
#
_cell.length_a   1.000
_cell.length_b   1.000
_cell.length_c   1.000
_cell.angle_alpha   90.00
_cell.angle_beta   90.00
_cell.angle_gamma   90.00
#
_symmetry.space_group_name_H-M   'P 1'
#
loop_
_entity.id
_entity.type
_entity.pdbx_description
1 polymer ?
#
loop_
_entity_poly.entity_id
_entity_poly.type
_entity_poly.pdbx_seq_one_letter_code
_entity_poly.pdbx_strand_id
1 'polypeptide(L)'
;MGIACPIFFSHLPCSRTSHCPVLLGLIFGFANQQQLVERGLAILGFKILSGFPSAWDYKFSRINEPLWVLVTLKDGSQVAGRFGKNSFASSESSERDLYLESVYQLLENKPWERVNETSGILIKAEEIRYIEFLNDSTEDL
;
A
#
# COMPACT_ATOMS: atom_id res chain seq x y z
N MET A 1 21.54 -80.17 -9.33
CA MET A 1 22.61 -79.76 -10.25
C MET A 1 22.00 -78.72 -11.19
N GLY A 2 22.06 -77.45 -10.79
CA GLY A 2 21.39 -76.33 -11.48
C GLY A 2 22.39 -75.52 -12.31
N ILE A 3 21.98 -75.16 -13.52
CA ILE A 3 22.78 -74.60 -14.61
C ILE A 3 22.79 -73.05 -14.54
N ALA A 4 23.97 -72.49 -14.83
CA ALA A 4 24.34 -71.17 -15.41
C ALA A 4 23.42 -69.92 -15.38
N CYS A 5 24.02 -68.78 -14.97
CA CYS A 5 24.15 -67.43 -15.60
C CYS A 5 22.96 -66.76 -16.35
N PRO A 6 22.90 -65.41 -16.60
CA PRO A 6 23.91 -64.36 -16.40
C PRO A 6 23.40 -62.96 -15.92
N ILE A 7 24.37 -62.05 -15.81
CA ILE A 7 24.29 -60.59 -15.67
C ILE A 7 23.35 -59.96 -16.72
N PHE A 8 22.46 -59.04 -16.32
CA PHE A 8 21.93 -57.99 -17.22
C PHE A 8 21.56 -56.72 -16.42
N PHE A 9 22.49 -55.77 -16.39
CA PHE A 9 22.22 -54.35 -16.16
C PHE A 9 21.53 -53.81 -17.42
N SER A 10 20.23 -53.60 -17.40
CA SER A 10 19.48 -52.95 -18.49
C SER A 10 19.11 -51.51 -18.11
N HIS A 11 19.89 -50.58 -18.66
CA HIS A 11 19.50 -49.26 -19.17
C HIS A 11 18.27 -48.56 -18.56
N LEU A 12 18.52 -47.61 -17.65
CA LEU A 12 17.67 -46.43 -17.51
C LEU A 12 17.95 -45.48 -18.70
N PRO A 13 16.95 -45.05 -19.49
CA PRO A 13 17.16 -44.07 -20.54
C PRO A 13 17.30 -42.67 -19.91
N CYS A 14 18.52 -42.34 -19.50
CA CYS A 14 18.95 -40.98 -19.20
C CYS A 14 19.35 -40.29 -20.51
N SER A 15 18.41 -39.70 -21.25
CA SER A 15 18.73 -38.81 -22.39
C SER A 15 17.50 -38.13 -23.03
N ARG A 16 16.67 -37.38 -22.29
CA ARG A 16 15.76 -36.42 -22.96
C ARG A 16 15.15 -35.30 -22.10
N THR A 17 15.90 -34.61 -21.25
CA THR A 17 15.35 -33.45 -20.52
C THR A 17 16.38 -32.32 -20.26
N SER A 18 17.24 -31.96 -21.22
CA SER A 18 18.21 -30.86 -21.03
C SER A 18 17.82 -29.51 -21.63
N HIS A 19 16.70 -29.40 -22.34
CA HIS A 19 16.27 -28.12 -22.95
C HIS A 19 15.00 -27.52 -22.31
N CYS A 20 14.37 -28.24 -21.39
CA CYS A 20 13.14 -27.84 -20.74
C CYS A 20 13.26 -26.52 -19.93
N PRO A 21 14.30 -26.30 -19.09
CA PRO A 21 14.31 -25.10 -18.25
C PRO A 21 14.61 -23.81 -19.05
N VAL A 22 15.40 -23.89 -20.12
CA VAL A 22 15.73 -22.73 -20.96
C VAL A 22 14.52 -22.27 -21.76
N LEU A 23 13.82 -23.21 -22.39
CA LEU A 23 12.59 -22.91 -23.13
C LEU A 23 11.50 -22.39 -22.20
N LEU A 24 11.32 -23.02 -21.03
CA LEU A 24 10.35 -22.56 -20.04
C LEU A 24 10.68 -21.15 -19.55
N GLY A 25 11.96 -20.87 -19.27
CA GLY A 25 12.43 -19.54 -18.85
C GLY A 25 12.26 -18.46 -19.91
N LEU A 26 12.52 -18.76 -21.19
CA LEU A 26 12.29 -17.82 -22.30
C LEU A 26 10.80 -17.52 -22.50
N ILE A 27 9.95 -18.54 -22.40
CA ILE A 27 8.49 -18.39 -22.47
C ILE A 27 7.99 -17.55 -21.29
N PHE A 28 8.44 -17.84 -20.07
CA PHE A 28 8.07 -17.07 -18.88
C PHE A 28 8.56 -15.62 -18.96
N GLY A 29 9.78 -15.39 -19.43
CA GLY A 29 10.35 -14.06 -19.61
C GLY A 29 9.57 -13.23 -20.63
N PHE A 30 9.25 -13.82 -21.79
CA PHE A 30 8.46 -13.15 -22.83
C PHE A 30 7.01 -12.90 -22.38
N ALA A 31 6.40 -13.85 -21.67
CA ALA A 31 5.05 -13.71 -21.12
C ALA A 31 4.97 -12.61 -20.03
N ASN A 32 6.00 -12.50 -19.19
CA ASN A 32 6.09 -11.46 -18.17
C ASN A 32 6.33 -10.07 -18.78
N GLN A 33 7.13 -9.98 -19.85
CA GLN A 33 7.43 -8.71 -20.53
C GLN A 33 6.20 -8.09 -21.23
N GLN A 34 5.24 -8.91 -21.68
CA GLN A 34 4.09 -8.47 -22.48
C GLN A 34 2.84 -8.11 -21.64
N GLN A 35 2.92 -8.10 -20.30
CA GLN A 35 1.77 -7.92 -19.39
C GLN A 35 0.62 -8.92 -19.66
N LEU A 36 0.89 -10.04 -20.35
CA LEU A 36 -0.13 -11.03 -20.72
C LEU A 36 -0.71 -11.74 -19.50
N VAL A 37 0.14 -11.98 -18.50
CA VAL A 37 -0.28 -12.52 -17.21
C VAL A 37 -1.24 -11.56 -16.50
N GLU A 38 -0.93 -10.27 -16.50
CA GLU A 38 -1.77 -9.23 -15.88
C GLU A 38 -3.12 -9.09 -16.60
N ARG A 39 -3.11 -9.09 -17.95
CA ARG A 39 -4.33 -9.07 -18.75
C ARG A 39 -5.18 -10.32 -18.57
N GLY A 40 -4.56 -11.50 -18.51
CA GLY A 40 -5.25 -12.76 -18.25
C GLY A 40 -5.90 -12.80 -16.86
N LEU A 41 -5.19 -12.34 -15.84
CA LEU A 41 -5.71 -12.22 -14.47
C LEU A 41 -6.86 -11.19 -14.39
N ALA A 42 -6.75 -10.06 -15.08
CA ALA A 42 -7.81 -9.05 -15.15
C ALA A 42 -9.09 -9.60 -15.81
N ILE A 43 -8.97 -10.40 -16.89
CA ILE A 43 -10.11 -11.07 -17.53
C ILE A 43 -10.77 -12.09 -16.58
N LEU A 44 -9.97 -12.75 -15.74
CA LEU A 44 -10.44 -13.66 -14.70
C LEU A 44 -11.01 -12.94 -13.46
N GLY A 45 -11.10 -11.61 -13.47
CA GLY A 45 -11.66 -10.81 -12.38
C GLY A 45 -10.71 -10.56 -11.21
N PHE A 46 -9.42 -10.93 -11.34
CA PHE A 46 -8.42 -10.58 -10.33
C PHE A 46 -7.99 -9.12 -10.53
N LYS A 47 -8.46 -8.23 -9.64
CA LYS A 47 -7.96 -6.86 -9.53
C LYS A 47 -6.55 -6.94 -8.95
N ILE A 48 -5.54 -6.69 -9.79
CA ILE A 48 -4.16 -6.52 -9.33
C ILE A 48 -4.14 -5.25 -8.48
N LEU A 49 -4.17 -5.41 -7.17
CA LEU A 49 -3.83 -4.33 -6.25
C LEU A 49 -2.37 -4.02 -6.54
N SER A 50 -2.09 -2.81 -7.03
CA SER A 50 -0.73 -2.34 -7.25
C SER A 50 0.05 -2.54 -5.96
N GLY A 51 0.96 -3.50 -5.93
CA GLY A 51 1.65 -3.95 -4.72
C GLY A 51 2.63 -2.94 -4.10
N PHE A 52 2.59 -1.68 -4.55
CA PHE A 52 3.41 -0.61 -4.01
C PHE A 52 2.53 0.31 -3.17
N PRO A 53 2.86 0.51 -1.87
CA PRO A 53 2.13 1.45 -1.03
C PRO A 53 2.22 2.85 -1.63
N SER A 54 1.10 3.55 -1.71
CA SER A 54 1.12 4.96 -2.12
C SER A 54 1.82 5.82 -1.06
N ALA A 55 2.14 7.08 -1.40
CA ALA A 55 2.68 8.04 -0.42
C ALA A 55 1.75 8.22 0.81
N TRP A 56 0.44 8.13 0.59
CA TRP A 56 -0.58 8.11 1.64
C TRP A 56 -0.41 6.91 2.56
N ASP A 57 -0.41 5.70 1.99
CA ASP A 57 -0.27 4.45 2.73
C ASP A 57 1.08 4.43 3.46
N TYR A 58 2.14 4.94 2.82
CA TYR A 58 3.47 5.07 3.39
C TYR A 58 3.47 5.97 4.64
N LYS A 59 2.84 7.13 4.60
CA LYS A 59 2.84 8.06 5.74
C LYS A 59 1.95 7.57 6.86
N PHE A 60 0.70 7.21 6.58
CA PHE A 60 -0.26 6.80 7.61
C PHE A 60 0.08 5.46 8.27
N SER A 61 0.73 4.53 7.57
CA SER A 61 1.21 3.27 8.18
C SER A 61 2.36 3.45 9.18
N ARG A 62 2.99 4.63 9.22
CA ARG A 62 4.13 4.93 10.12
C ARG A 62 3.76 5.84 11.28
N ILE A 63 2.50 6.27 11.38
CA ILE A 63 2.02 7.08 12.50
C ILE A 63 1.75 6.14 13.66
N ASN A 64 2.67 6.12 14.63
CA ASN A 64 2.53 5.32 15.85
C ASN A 64 2.01 6.13 17.03
N GLU A 65 2.21 7.44 17.00
CA GLU A 65 1.81 8.37 18.07
C GLU A 65 0.86 9.42 17.53
N PRO A 66 -0.09 9.92 18.35
CA PRO A 66 -0.97 11.02 17.95
C PRO A 66 -0.17 12.24 17.55
N LEU A 67 -0.48 12.82 16.40
CA LEU A 67 0.21 14.00 15.88
C LEU A 67 -0.78 15.07 15.42
N TRP A 68 -0.25 16.26 15.23
CA TRP A 68 -1.00 17.38 14.71
C TRP A 68 -0.99 17.36 13.19
N VAL A 69 -2.16 17.57 12.58
CA VAL A 69 -2.30 17.69 11.14
C VAL A 69 -2.94 19.00 10.76
N LEU A 70 -2.44 19.60 9.69
CA LEU A 70 -3.03 20.75 9.04
C LEU A 70 -3.39 20.35 7.61
N VAL A 71 -4.68 20.32 7.31
CA VAL A 71 -5.21 19.92 6.01
C VAL A 71 -5.58 21.18 5.24
N THR A 72 -4.96 21.38 4.08
CA THR A 72 -5.35 22.47 3.17
C THR A 72 -6.26 21.89 2.09
N LEU A 73 -7.46 22.45 1.96
CA LEU A 73 -8.46 22.04 0.99
C LEU A 73 -8.24 22.71 -0.38
N LYS A 74 -8.91 22.19 -1.41
CA LYS A 74 -8.82 22.69 -2.78
C LYS A 74 -9.31 24.13 -2.93
N ASP A 75 -10.20 24.60 -2.08
CA ASP A 75 -10.66 26.00 -2.05
C ASP A 75 -9.67 26.95 -1.32
N GLY A 76 -8.63 26.40 -0.70
CA GLY A 76 -7.63 27.15 0.07
C GLY A 76 -7.96 27.29 1.56
N SER A 77 -9.14 26.85 2.00
CA SER A 77 -9.45 26.78 3.43
C SER A 77 -8.60 25.72 4.13
N GLN A 78 -8.44 25.86 5.44
CA GLN A 78 -7.58 25.00 6.26
C GLN A 78 -8.35 24.39 7.43
N VAL A 79 -8.08 23.12 7.69
CA VAL A 79 -8.61 22.38 8.84
C VAL A 79 -7.43 21.90 9.67
N ALA A 80 -7.28 22.44 10.87
CA ALA A 80 -6.34 21.95 11.87
C ALA A 80 -7.01 20.88 12.73
N GLY A 81 -6.30 19.79 13.01
CA GLY A 81 -6.84 18.71 13.81
C GLY A 81 -5.78 17.84 14.43
N ARG A 82 -6.22 16.99 15.36
CA ARG A 82 -5.39 15.94 15.94
C ARG A 82 -5.72 14.62 15.28
N PHE A 83 -4.70 13.98 14.71
CA PHE A 83 -4.80 12.61 14.21
C PHE A 83 -4.34 11.68 15.33
N GLY A 84 -5.28 11.08 16.04
CA GLY A 84 -5.03 10.21 17.18
C GLY A 84 -5.76 8.87 17.10
N LYS A 85 -6.04 8.26 18.25
CA LYS A 85 -6.49 6.86 18.34
C LYS A 85 -7.85 6.62 17.69
N ASN A 86 -8.72 7.62 17.66
CA ASN A 86 -10.03 7.53 17.02
C ASN A 86 -10.05 8.23 15.66
N SER A 87 -8.90 8.57 15.10
CA SER A 87 -8.77 9.11 13.74
C SER A 87 -8.59 7.97 12.73
N PHE A 88 -8.92 8.22 11.47
CA PHE A 88 -8.85 7.18 10.44
C PHE A 88 -8.42 7.77 9.10
N ALA A 89 -7.55 7.05 8.39
CA ALA A 89 -7.16 7.36 7.03
C ALA A 89 -7.49 6.13 6.18
N SER A 90 -8.40 6.27 5.23
CA SER A 90 -8.81 5.14 4.41
C SER A 90 -7.66 4.63 3.53
N SER A 91 -7.53 3.31 3.47
CA SER A 91 -6.56 2.60 2.61
C SER A 91 -7.15 2.23 1.25
N GLU A 92 -8.43 2.47 1.02
CA GLU A 92 -9.06 2.16 -0.25
C GLU A 92 -8.56 3.12 -1.33
N SER A 93 -8.14 2.53 -2.46
CA SER A 93 -7.56 3.24 -3.59
C SER A 93 -8.51 4.26 -4.22
N SER A 94 -9.82 3.98 -4.22
CA SER A 94 -10.86 4.88 -4.75
C SER A 94 -11.33 5.93 -3.74
N GLU A 95 -11.10 5.72 -2.44
CA GLU A 95 -11.63 6.55 -1.37
C GLU A 95 -10.56 6.71 -0.28
N ARG A 96 -9.72 7.74 -0.38
CA ARG A 96 -8.64 8.04 0.58
C ARG A 96 -9.04 9.12 1.59
N ASP A 97 -10.23 8.97 2.15
CA ASP A 97 -10.80 9.97 3.05
C ASP A 97 -10.05 10.00 4.39
N LEU A 98 -10.10 11.17 5.05
CA LEU A 98 -9.44 11.44 6.31
C LEU A 98 -10.47 11.81 7.38
N TYR A 99 -10.50 11.04 8.45
CA TYR A 99 -11.25 11.36 9.65
C TYR A 99 -10.32 11.83 10.77
N LEU A 100 -10.58 13.02 11.31
CA LEU A 100 -9.86 13.58 12.46
C LEU A 100 -10.77 13.60 13.69
N GLU A 101 -10.27 13.10 14.81
CA GLU A 101 -11.05 12.98 16.06
C GLU A 101 -11.27 14.31 16.78
N SER A 102 -10.49 15.34 16.46
CA SER A 102 -10.61 16.66 17.07
C SER A 102 -10.17 17.74 16.10
N VAL A 103 -10.97 18.81 16.05
CA VAL A 103 -10.79 19.96 15.15
C VAL A 103 -10.41 21.20 15.96
N TYR A 104 -9.58 22.03 15.37
CA TYR A 104 -9.07 23.26 15.96
C TYR A 104 -9.28 24.43 15.01
N GLN A 105 -9.61 25.59 15.57
CA GLN A 105 -9.68 26.85 14.84
C GLN A 105 -8.30 27.49 14.76
N LEU A 106 -7.94 27.88 13.54
CA LEU A 106 -6.77 28.68 13.25
C LEU A 106 -7.16 30.15 13.43
N LEU A 107 -6.79 30.72 14.57
CA LEU A 107 -6.99 32.12 14.86
C LEU A 107 -5.70 32.89 14.58
N GLU A 108 -5.80 34.01 13.88
CA GLU A 108 -4.64 34.85 13.56
C GLU A 108 -3.93 35.31 14.85
N ASN A 109 -2.63 35.03 14.95
CA ASN A 109 -1.78 35.33 16.09
C ASN A 109 -2.24 34.75 17.44
N LYS A 110 -3.00 33.66 17.43
CA LYS A 110 -3.44 32.97 18.64
C LYS A 110 -3.12 31.47 18.57
N PRO A 111 -2.94 30.82 19.74
CA PRO A 111 -2.79 29.37 19.78
C PRO A 111 -4.05 28.69 19.23
N TRP A 112 -3.87 27.47 18.70
CA TRP A 112 -4.95 26.67 18.16
C TRP A 112 -6.02 26.41 19.23
N GLU A 113 -7.25 26.83 18.97
CA GLU A 113 -8.35 26.65 19.90
C GLU A 113 -9.19 25.45 19.49
N ARG A 114 -9.40 24.52 20.42
CA ARG A 114 -10.21 23.33 20.15
C ARG A 114 -11.66 23.74 19.92
N VAL A 115 -12.25 23.26 18.82
CA VAL A 115 -13.69 23.41 18.60
C VAL A 115 -14.41 22.40 19.48
N ASN A 116 -14.96 22.91 20.59
CA ASN A 116 -15.78 22.13 21.49
C ASN A 116 -17.08 21.69 20.78
N GLU A 117 -17.69 20.59 21.26
CA GLU A 117 -18.95 20.04 20.72
C GLU A 117 -18.87 19.38 19.32
N THR A 118 -17.69 18.93 18.91
CA THR A 118 -17.52 18.12 17.70
C THR A 118 -17.17 16.68 18.05
N SER A 119 -17.72 15.72 17.31
CA SER A 119 -17.29 14.30 17.40
C SER A 119 -16.06 14.01 16.54
N GLY A 120 -15.65 14.97 15.72
CA GLY A 120 -14.59 14.85 14.72
C GLY A 120 -15.00 15.52 13.40
N ILE A 121 -14.17 15.35 12.37
CA ILE A 121 -14.48 15.79 11.00
C ILE A 121 -14.04 14.71 10.00
N LEU A 122 -14.90 14.43 9.02
CA LEU A 122 -14.57 13.63 7.85
C LEU A 122 -14.26 14.57 6.69
N ILE A 123 -13.08 14.42 6.11
CA ILE A 123 -12.60 15.21 4.97
C ILE A 123 -12.41 14.24 3.81
N LYS A 124 -13.13 14.50 2.72
CA LYS A 124 -13.02 13.67 1.52
C LYS A 124 -11.67 13.85 0.84
N ALA A 125 -11.08 12.77 0.35
CA ALA A 125 -9.81 12.80 -0.37
C ALA A 125 -9.83 13.77 -1.56
N GLU A 126 -10.96 13.82 -2.26
CA GLU A 126 -11.15 14.67 -3.43
C GLU A 126 -11.13 16.17 -3.10
N GLU A 127 -11.34 16.56 -1.84
CA GLU A 127 -11.31 17.96 -1.42
C GLU A 127 -9.93 18.38 -0.89
N ILE A 128 -9.06 17.42 -0.58
CA ILE A 128 -7.74 17.69 0.00
C ILE A 128 -6.78 18.15 -1.11
N ARG A 129 -6.12 19.28 -0.89
CA ARG A 129 -5.00 19.73 -1.73
C ARG A 129 -3.68 19.16 -1.24
N TYR A 130 -3.41 19.26 0.06
CA TYR A 130 -2.26 18.63 0.72
C TYR A 130 -2.48 18.54 2.24
N ILE A 131 -1.67 17.71 2.90
CA ILE A 131 -1.68 17.52 4.36
C ILE A 131 -0.28 17.80 4.90
N GLU A 132 -0.19 18.65 5.90
CA GLU A 132 1.01 18.90 6.68
C GLU A 132 0.94 18.10 7.98
N PHE A 133 2.02 17.39 8.30
CA PHE A 133 2.15 16.60 9.53
C PHE A 133 3.11 17.33 10.45
N LEU A 134 2.60 17.80 11.58
CA LEU A 134 3.35 18.60 12.53
C LEU A 134 3.74 17.73 13.73
N ASN A 135 5.02 17.78 14.08
CA ASN A 135 5.52 17.19 15.31
C ASN A 135 5.31 18.16 16.47
N ASP A 136 5.15 17.63 17.68
CA ASP A 136 5.17 18.47 18.89
C ASP A 136 6.61 18.98 19.04
N SER A 137 6.87 20.25 18.72
CA SER A 137 8.16 20.91 18.94
C SER A 137 8.35 21.14 20.43
N THR A 138 8.58 20.07 21.19
CA THR A 138 9.02 20.14 22.60
C THR A 138 10.55 20.00 22.72
N GLU A 139 11.25 19.66 21.64
CA GLU A 139 12.72 19.64 21.59
C GLU A 139 13.25 20.96 21.02
N ASP A 140 13.09 22.08 21.73
CA ASP A 140 13.84 23.33 21.48
C ASP A 140 13.66 24.34 22.65
N LEU A 141 13.76 23.88 23.91
CA LEU A 141 14.00 24.73 25.09
C LEU A 141 14.98 24.09 26.06
#